data_AF-A0AAU8P751-F1
#
_entry.id   AF-A0AAU8P751-F1
#
_cell.length_a   1.000
_cell.length_b   1.000
_cell.length_c   1.000
_cell.angle_alpha   90.00
_cell.angle_beta   90.00
_cell.angle_gamma   90.00
#
_symmetry.space_group_name_H-M   'P 1'
#
loop_
_entity.id
_entity.type
_entity.pdbx_description
1 polymer ?
#
loop_
_entity_poly.entity_id
_entity_poly.type
_entity_poly.pdbx_seq_one_letter_code
_entity_poly.pdbx_strand_id
1 'polypeptide(L)'
;MEKTRLTPIRFPVDLLLELDRFVGQGQRSKFIIEATQKELLRLKQKKALQSTAGIFKKEDYPGFAGPEDVSSWVRRLREEAEARRREIFGH
;
A
#
# COMPACT_ATOMS: atom_id res chain seq x y z
N MET A 1 -17.34 19.98 -8.82
CA MET A 1 -17.98 19.05 -7.88
C MET A 1 -17.77 17.64 -8.40
N GLU A 2 -17.36 16.71 -7.54
CA GLU A 2 -17.18 15.30 -7.89
C GLU A 2 -18.52 14.69 -8.33
N LYS A 3 -18.53 13.87 -9.40
CA LYS A 3 -19.75 13.23 -9.89
C LYS A 3 -20.09 12.03 -8.99
N THR A 4 -21.15 12.13 -8.21
CA THR A 4 -21.62 11.06 -7.32
C THR A 4 -22.91 10.43 -7.83
N ARG A 5 -23.14 9.15 -7.51
CA ARG A 5 -24.39 8.42 -7.77
C ARG A 5 -24.85 7.75 -6.47
N LEU A 6 -26.14 7.86 -6.15
CA LEU A 6 -26.73 7.19 -5.00
C LEU A 6 -26.74 5.67 -5.25
N THR A 7 -26.23 4.89 -4.29
CA THR A 7 -26.29 3.43 -4.31
C THR A 7 -26.92 2.96 -3.00
N PRO A 8 -28.15 2.43 -3.00
CA PRO A 8 -28.78 1.91 -1.78
C PRO A 8 -28.12 0.61 -1.35
N ILE A 9 -27.65 0.54 -0.10
CA ILE A 9 -27.00 -0.64 0.49
C ILE A 9 -27.76 -1.03 1.76
N ARG A 10 -28.09 -2.32 1.90
CA ARG A 10 -28.69 -2.85 3.13
C ARG A 10 -27.59 -3.12 4.16
N PHE A 11 -27.76 -2.60 5.37
CA PHE A 11 -26.88 -2.85 6.50
C PHE A 11 -27.57 -3.75 7.53
N PRO A 12 -26.87 -4.75 8.09
CA PRO A 12 -27.32 -5.42 9.30
C PRO A 12 -27.55 -4.39 10.41
N VAL A 13 -28.66 -4.55 11.16
CA VAL A 13 -29.05 -3.59 12.21
C VAL A 13 -27.96 -3.47 13.26
N ASP A 14 -27.40 -4.59 13.71
CA ASP A 14 -26.37 -4.61 14.75
C ASP A 14 -25.10 -3.85 14.33
N LEU A 15 -24.69 -4.02 13.06
CA LEU A 15 -23.53 -3.32 12.50
C LEU A 15 -23.80 -1.81 12.38
N LEU A 16 -25.04 -1.43 12.04
CA LEU A 16 -25.42 -0.01 11.99
C LEU A 16 -25.40 0.63 13.38
N LEU A 17 -25.88 -0.08 14.41
CA LEU A 17 -25.82 0.37 15.81
C LEU A 17 -24.39 0.52 16.31
N GLU A 18 -23.50 -0.39 15.91
CA GLU A 18 -22.08 -0.29 16.23
C GLU A 18 -21.44 0.91 15.53
N LEU A 19 -21.72 1.08 14.24
CA LEU A 19 -21.24 2.24 13.47
C LEU A 19 -21.71 3.55 14.12
N ASP A 20 -22.95 3.61 14.57
CA ASP A 20 -23.49 4.77 15.29
C ASP A 20 -22.78 5.07 16.59
N ARG A 21 -22.47 4.03 17.36
CA ARG A 21 -21.80 4.16 18.65
C ARG A 21 -20.40 4.77 18.51
N PHE A 22 -19.65 4.39 17.47
CA PHE A 22 -18.24 4.75 17.34
C PHE A 22 -17.96 5.90 16.36
N VAL A 23 -18.78 6.07 15.32
CA VAL A 23 -18.56 7.07 14.26
C VAL A 23 -19.51 8.26 14.39
N GLY A 24 -20.71 8.03 14.94
CA GLY A 24 -21.78 9.01 15.03
C GLY A 24 -22.58 9.16 13.73
N GLN A 25 -23.86 9.56 13.84
CA GLN A 25 -24.84 9.48 12.76
C GLN A 25 -24.49 10.34 11.52
N GLY A 26 -23.78 11.47 11.68
CA GLY A 26 -23.42 12.36 10.58
C GLY A 26 -22.17 11.95 9.79
N GLN A 27 -21.36 11.02 10.30
CA GLN A 27 -20.07 10.65 9.69
C GLN A 27 -20.08 9.27 9.03
N ARG A 28 -21.22 8.54 9.07
CA ARG A 28 -21.35 7.20 8.49
C ARG A 28 -20.90 7.13 7.04
N SER A 29 -21.39 8.06 6.20
CA SER A 29 -21.08 8.07 4.77
C SER A 29 -19.57 8.23 4.52
N LYS A 30 -18.95 9.21 5.19
CA LYS A 30 -17.51 9.44 5.12
C LYS A 30 -16.72 8.19 5.54
N PHE A 31 -17.07 7.62 6.69
CA PHE A 31 -16.40 6.42 7.20
C PHE A 31 -16.53 5.22 6.25
N ILE A 32 -17.73 4.96 5.72
CA ILE A 32 -17.96 3.87 4.77
C ILE A 32 -17.17 4.09 3.48
N ILE A 33 -17.11 5.31 2.96
CA ILE A 33 -16.34 5.65 1.76
C ILE A 33 -14.85 5.39 2.00
N GLU A 34 -14.29 5.90 3.10
CA GLU A 34 -12.88 5.73 3.44
C GLU A 34 -12.53 4.25 3.67
N ALA A 35 -13.37 3.50 4.38
CA ALA A 35 -13.21 2.06 4.59
C ALA A 35 -13.25 1.29 3.26
N THR A 36 -14.17 1.65 2.36
CA THR A 36 -14.29 1.05 1.03
C THR A 36 -13.05 1.34 0.18
N GLN A 37 -12.55 2.58 0.18
CA GLN A 37 -11.32 2.95 -0.54
C GLN A 37 -10.12 2.16 -0.03
N LYS A 38 -9.96 2.04 1.30
CA LYS A 38 -8.89 1.28 1.94
C LYS A 38 -8.94 -0.19 1.54
N GLU A 39 -10.12 -0.81 1.57
CA GLU A 39 -10.25 -2.23 1.24
C GLU A 39 -10.08 -2.51 -0.25
N LEU A 40 -10.58 -1.61 -1.12
CA LEU A 40 -10.31 -1.70 -2.56
C LEU A 40 -8.82 -1.59 -2.88
N LEU A 41 -8.08 -0.73 -2.18
CA LEU A 41 -6.63 -0.63 -2.35
C LEU A 41 -5.93 -1.94 -1.98
N ARG A 42 -6.31 -2.55 -0.84
CA ARG A 42 -5.77 -3.86 -0.43
C ARG A 42 -6.05 -4.96 -1.44
N LEU A 43 -7.27 -5.01 -1.98
CA LEU A 43 -7.63 -5.98 -3.02
C LEU A 43 -6.82 -5.78 -4.30
N LYS A 44 -6.61 -4.54 -4.73
CA LYS A 44 -5.75 -4.20 -5.88
C LYS A 44 -4.30 -4.64 -5.65
N GLN A 45 -3.75 -4.35 -4.46
CA GLN A 45 -2.39 -4.76 -4.09
C GLN A 45 -2.26 -6.28 -4.07
N LYS A 46 -3.21 -7.00 -3.46
CA LYS A 46 -3.24 -8.46 -3.45
C LYS A 46 -3.25 -9.04 -4.87
N LYS A 47 -4.11 -8.51 -5.74
CA LYS A 47 -4.19 -8.95 -7.14
C LYS A 47 -2.89 -8.65 -7.90
N ALA A 48 -2.30 -7.47 -7.68
CA ALA A 48 -1.02 -7.11 -8.28
C ALA A 48 0.07 -8.11 -7.87
N LEU A 49 0.25 -8.35 -6.56
CA LEU A 49 1.21 -9.33 -6.05
C LEU A 49 1.00 -10.74 -6.60
N GLN A 50 -0.24 -11.18 -6.75
CA GLN A 50 -0.55 -12.47 -7.37
C GLN A 50 -0.19 -12.49 -8.86
N SER A 51 -0.49 -11.43 -9.60
CA SER A 51 -0.18 -11.34 -11.03
C SER A 51 1.31 -11.19 -11.33
N THR A 52 2.08 -10.63 -10.38
CA THR A 52 3.51 -10.40 -10.50
C THR A 52 4.35 -11.44 -9.76
N ALA A 53 3.72 -12.48 -9.21
CA ALA A 53 4.41 -13.57 -8.54
C ALA A 53 5.39 -14.24 -9.52
N GLY A 54 6.65 -14.35 -9.11
CA GLY A 54 7.71 -14.92 -9.94
C GLY A 54 8.35 -13.98 -10.96
N ILE A 55 8.02 -12.68 -10.95
CA ILE A 55 8.72 -11.68 -11.80
C ILE A 55 10.19 -11.50 -11.38
N PHE A 56 10.48 -11.56 -10.08
CA PHE A 56 11.87 -11.49 -9.59
C PHE A 56 12.53 -12.87 -9.72
N LYS A 57 12.92 -13.22 -10.94
CA LYS A 57 13.72 -14.41 -11.21
C LYS A 57 15.18 -14.18 -10.81
N LYS A 58 15.83 -15.23 -10.31
CA LYS A 58 17.22 -15.18 -9.84
C LYS A 58 18.18 -14.79 -10.97
N GLU A 59 17.90 -15.25 -12.18
CA GLU A 59 18.71 -15.03 -13.37
C GLU A 59 18.69 -13.56 -13.79
N ASP A 60 17.52 -12.91 -13.69
CA ASP A 60 17.31 -11.52 -14.07
C ASP A 60 17.75 -10.55 -12.95
N TYR A 61 17.72 -11.03 -11.70
CA TYR A 61 17.91 -10.24 -10.49
C TYR A 61 18.85 -10.93 -9.49
N PRO A 62 20.15 -11.09 -9.82
CA PRO A 62 21.10 -11.82 -8.97
C PRO A 62 21.31 -11.19 -7.60
N GLY A 63 21.11 -9.87 -7.45
CA GLY A 63 21.15 -9.19 -6.14
C GLY A 63 19.99 -9.56 -5.20
N PHE A 64 19.00 -10.31 -5.68
CA PHE A 64 17.85 -10.79 -4.90
C PHE A 64 17.83 -12.34 -4.79
N ALA A 65 18.94 -12.98 -5.17
CA ALA A 65 19.12 -14.43 -5.18
C ALA A 65 19.03 -15.09 -3.80
N GLY A 66 19.46 -14.38 -2.76
CA GLY A 66 19.46 -14.83 -1.38
C GLY A 66 19.67 -13.66 -0.41
N PRO A 67 19.53 -13.90 0.91
CA PRO A 67 19.66 -12.84 1.92
C PRO A 67 21.00 -12.09 1.85
N GLU A 68 22.08 -12.82 1.52
CA GLU A 68 23.44 -12.28 1.51
C GLU A 68 23.69 -11.41 0.28
N ASP A 69 23.10 -11.80 -0.86
CA ASP A 69 23.11 -11.02 -2.10
C ASP A 69 22.33 -9.72 -1.91
N VAL A 70 21.18 -9.78 -1.24
CA VAL A 70 20.36 -8.60 -0.91
C VAL A 70 21.13 -7.67 0.02
N SER A 71 21.77 -8.20 1.06
CA SER A 71 22.57 -7.43 2.01
C SER A 71 23.73 -6.71 1.30
N SER A 72 24.43 -7.44 0.42
CA SER A 72 25.54 -6.89 -0.39
C SER A 72 25.05 -5.81 -1.36
N TRP A 73 23.90 -6.03 -2.01
CA TRP A 73 23.29 -5.06 -2.92
C TRP A 73 22.86 -3.78 -2.20
N VAL A 74 22.18 -3.90 -1.05
CA VAL A 74 21.78 -2.75 -0.21
C VAL A 74 22.99 -1.98 0.29
N ARG A 75 24.05 -2.68 0.71
CA ARG A 75 25.29 -2.04 1.16
C ARG A 75 25.90 -1.18 0.04
N ARG A 76 26.04 -1.74 -1.17
CA ARG A 76 26.56 -1.00 -2.33
C ARG A 76 25.71 0.23 -2.65
N LEU A 77 24.39 0.12 -2.62
CA LEU A 77 23.49 1.26 -2.83
C LEU A 77 23.71 2.38 -1.81
N ARG A 78 23.95 2.04 -0.54
CA ARG A 78 24.24 3.03 0.51
C ARG A 78 25.59 3.70 0.29
N GLU A 79 26.62 2.93 -0.05
CA GLU A 79 27.96 3.46 -0.35
C GLU A 79 27.93 4.41 -1.55
N GLU A 80 27.22 4.05 -2.62
CA GLU A 80 27.00 4.93 -3.80
C GLU A 80 26.26 6.21 -3.43
N ALA A 81 25.20 6.10 -2.62
CA ALA A 81 24.43 7.26 -2.16
C ALA A 81 25.27 8.18 -1.28
N GLU A 82 26.09 7.64 -0.38
CA GLU A 82 27.01 8.41 0.45
C GLU A 82 28.10 9.10 -0.37
N ALA A 83 28.69 8.41 -1.34
CA ALA A 83 29.69 8.99 -2.24
C ALA A 83 29.09 10.19 -2.99
N ARG A 84 27.91 10.02 -3.57
CA ARG A 84 27.19 11.11 -4.25
C ARG A 84 26.82 12.25 -3.31
N ARG A 85 26.40 11.94 -2.07
CA ARG A 85 26.12 12.96 -1.05
C ARG A 85 27.38 13.78 -0.75
N ARG A 86 28.54 13.13 -0.59
CA ARG A 86 29.81 13.82 -0.33
C ARG A 86 30.25 14.68 -1.52
N GLU A 87 30.00 14.23 -2.74
CA GLU A 87 30.28 15.01 -3.96
C GLU A 87 29.44 16.29 -4.04
N ILE A 88 28.14 16.21 -3.72
CA ILE A 88 27.20 17.34 -3.83
C ILE A 88 27.29 18.30 -2.63
N PHE A 89 27.53 17.77 -1.42
CA PHE A 89 27.40 18.51 -0.16
C PHE A 89 28.68 18.55 0.68
N GLY A 90 29.82 18.09 0.15
CA GLY A 90 31.10 18.02 0.86
C GLY A 90 31.93 19.30 0.80
N HIS A 91 31.29 20.46 0.83
CA HIS A 91 31.94 21.77 1.02
C HIS A 91 31.91 22.19 2.48
#